data_AF-C9ZDI2-F1
#
_entry.id   AF-C9ZDI2-F1
#
_cell.length_a   1.000
_cell.length_b   1.000
_cell.length_c   1.000
_cell.angle_alpha   90.00
_cell.angle_beta   90.00
_cell.angle_gamma   90.00
#
_symmetry.space_group_name_H-M   'P 1'
#
loop_
_entity.id
_entity.type
_entity.pdbx_description
1 polymer ?
#
loop_
_entity_poly.entity_id
_entity_poly.type
_entity_poly.pdbx_seq_one_letter_code
_entity_poly.pdbx_strand_id
1 'polypeptide(L)'
;MNSELPPRFAPLPIRLRPCLGESANSYIRRLARANHLKPSFLHCYLCGPPQWFGKPLLENLATAAGHSPEALERALADANALGGTNKPRRRLPRKNPFTRRQGLAHRIAQDALKGIQIRTLAKRYNLRCWDVRFALETPRLTTAETGPLTDPVTGELADLIESMISRKLNGRQIWTELMDHHDYLVTYDSIRHYIRYTRSRTTSARADSLISNPAGPSAGCTRLTSLSGAYPE
;
A
#
# COMPACT_ATOMS: atom_id res chain seq x y z
N MET A 1 20.11 -10.94 34.48
CA MET A 1 19.84 -9.51 34.79
C MET A 1 19.08 -8.95 33.59
N ASN A 2 17.79 -8.66 33.74
CA ASN A 2 17.00 -8.14 32.63
C ASN A 2 17.24 -6.63 32.56
N SER A 3 18.04 -6.19 31.59
CA SER A 3 18.21 -4.78 31.28
C SER A 3 16.96 -4.27 30.57
N GLU A 4 15.88 -4.05 31.33
CA GLU A 4 14.68 -3.36 30.87
C GLU A 4 15.03 -1.90 30.60
N LEU A 5 15.56 -1.64 29.40
CA LEU A 5 15.62 -0.31 28.84
C LEU A 5 14.19 0.27 28.85
N PRO A 6 14.02 1.55 29.22
CA PRO A 6 12.69 2.15 29.26
C PRO A 6 12.02 2.01 27.89
N PRO A 7 10.70 1.75 27.84
CA PRO A 7 9.98 1.59 26.59
C PRO A 7 10.24 2.80 25.69
N ARG A 8 10.72 2.56 24.47
CA ARG A 8 11.17 3.60 23.52
C ARG A 8 10.10 4.65 23.17
N PHE A 9 8.84 4.36 23.48
CA PHE A 9 7.68 5.15 23.12
C PHE A 9 6.88 5.51 24.36
N ALA A 10 6.63 6.80 24.54
CA ALA A 10 5.58 7.23 25.47
C ALA A 10 4.21 6.87 24.87
N PRO A 11 3.23 6.43 25.68
CA PRO A 11 1.87 6.21 25.20
C PRO A 11 1.25 7.53 24.77
N LEU A 12 0.62 7.56 23.60
CA LEU A 12 -0.05 8.74 23.07
C LEU A 12 -1.21 9.20 23.97
N PRO A 13 -1.50 10.51 24.04
CA PRO A 13 -2.57 11.06 24.88
C PRO A 13 -3.94 10.42 24.62
N ILE A 14 -4.30 10.23 23.34
CA ILE A 14 -5.59 9.67 22.93
C ILE A 14 -5.39 8.23 22.46
N ARG A 15 -5.87 7.29 23.28
CA ARG A 15 -5.75 5.84 23.07
C ARG A 15 -6.98 5.29 22.37
N LEU A 16 -6.92 5.13 21.05
CA LEU A 16 -8.02 4.54 20.28
C LEU A 16 -8.09 3.02 20.48
N ARG A 17 -9.30 2.47 20.61
CA ARG A 17 -9.51 1.01 20.54
C ARG A 17 -9.41 0.54 19.07
N PRO A 18 -8.59 -0.48 18.77
CA PRO A 18 -8.49 -1.03 17.42
C PRO A 18 -9.78 -1.80 17.06
N CYS A 19 -10.15 -1.78 15.78
CA CYS A 19 -11.32 -2.48 15.29
C CYS A 19 -10.96 -3.91 14.85
N LEU A 20 -11.85 -4.88 15.12
CA LEU A 20 -11.67 -6.24 14.60
C LEU A 20 -11.74 -6.19 13.07
N GLY A 21 -10.77 -6.81 12.40
CA GLY A 21 -10.66 -6.79 10.94
C GLY A 21 -9.81 -5.66 10.37
N GLU A 22 -9.42 -4.68 11.19
CA GLU A 22 -8.68 -3.49 10.77
C GLU A 22 -7.25 -3.80 10.32
N SER A 23 -6.73 -3.09 9.32
CA SER A 23 -5.30 -3.09 9.00
C SER A 23 -4.52 -2.21 9.99
N ALA A 24 -3.32 -2.60 10.37
CA ALA A 24 -2.44 -1.82 11.25
C ALA A 24 -2.25 -0.41 10.72
N ASN A 25 -2.12 -0.29 9.41
CA ASN A 25 -2.01 0.97 8.69
C ASN A 25 -3.25 1.88 8.83
N SER A 26 -4.46 1.33 8.71
CA SER A 26 -5.71 2.07 8.99
C SER A 26 -5.78 2.50 10.47
N TYR A 27 -5.38 1.61 11.38
CA TYR A 27 -5.32 1.90 12.81
C TYR A 27 -4.32 3.02 13.14
N ILE A 28 -3.10 2.96 12.60
CA ILE A 28 -2.06 4.02 12.73
C ILE A 28 -2.60 5.35 12.21
N ARG A 29 -3.28 5.37 11.06
CA ARG A 29 -3.86 6.61 10.52
C ARG A 29 -4.93 7.19 11.43
N ARG A 30 -5.85 6.36 11.92
CA ARG A 30 -6.88 6.80 12.88
C ARG A 30 -6.26 7.30 14.17
N LEU A 31 -5.25 6.60 14.69
CA LEU A 31 -4.51 6.97 15.90
C LEU A 31 -3.75 8.30 15.72
N ALA A 32 -3.12 8.51 14.57
CA ALA A 32 -2.47 9.78 14.22
C ALA A 32 -3.49 10.92 14.16
N ARG A 33 -4.56 10.76 13.36
CA ARG A 33 -5.64 11.76 13.22
C ARG A 33 -6.28 12.12 14.57
N ALA A 34 -6.53 11.14 15.44
CA ALA A 34 -7.08 11.36 16.77
C ALA A 34 -6.11 12.07 17.74
N ASN A 35 -4.79 11.94 17.55
CA ASN A 35 -3.79 12.67 18.32
C ASN A 35 -3.29 13.95 17.62
N HIS A 36 -3.99 14.40 16.57
CA HIS A 36 -3.60 15.54 15.73
C HIS A 36 -2.18 15.44 15.11
N LEU A 37 -1.70 14.21 14.91
CA LEU A 37 -0.41 13.92 14.26
C LEU A 37 -0.61 13.62 12.77
N LYS A 38 0.42 13.89 11.97
CA LYS A 38 0.49 13.41 10.59
C LYS A 38 0.66 11.88 10.56
N PRO A 39 -0.10 11.13 9.75
CA PRO A 39 0.09 9.69 9.57
C PRO A 39 1.52 9.31 9.19
N SER A 40 2.16 10.07 8.30
CA SER A 40 3.56 9.87 7.90
C SER A 40 4.53 9.99 9.09
N PHE A 41 4.34 11.00 9.94
CA PHE A 41 5.15 11.24 11.14
C PHE A 41 5.01 10.11 12.16
N LEU A 42 3.77 9.71 12.49
CA LEU A 42 3.54 8.62 13.44
C LEU A 42 4.11 7.30 12.92
N HIS A 43 3.97 7.02 11.61
CA HIS A 43 4.56 5.83 11.00
C HIS A 43 6.09 5.84 11.12
N CYS A 44 6.76 6.94 10.75
CA CYS A 44 8.21 7.06 10.91
C CYS A 44 8.66 6.90 12.37
N TYR A 45 7.94 7.51 13.32
CA TYR A 45 8.20 7.38 14.74
C TYR A 45 8.12 5.91 15.21
N LEU A 46 7.07 5.19 14.82
CA LEU A 46 6.87 3.77 15.14
C LEU A 46 7.91 2.83 14.51
N CYS A 47 8.45 3.16 13.34
CA CYS A 47 9.55 2.40 12.73
C CYS A 47 10.89 2.67 13.42
N GLY A 48 11.18 3.93 13.72
CA GLY A 48 12.43 4.37 14.34
C GLY A 48 13.68 4.21 13.45
N PRO A 49 14.85 4.64 13.94
CA PRO A 49 16.12 4.41 13.28
C PRO A 49 16.57 2.94 13.43
N PRO A 50 17.25 2.36 12.42
CA PRO A 50 17.72 3.00 11.19
C PRO A 50 16.65 3.10 10.08
N GLN A 51 15.52 2.40 10.19
CA GLN A 51 14.63 2.11 9.06
C GLN A 51 13.28 2.85 9.14
N TRP A 52 13.35 4.18 9.15
CA TRP A 52 12.21 5.13 9.26
C TRP A 52 11.03 4.92 8.29
N PHE A 53 11.19 4.14 7.22
CA PHE A 53 10.17 3.85 6.21
C PHE A 53 9.86 2.34 6.08
N GLY A 54 10.34 1.52 7.01
CA GLY A 54 10.11 0.07 7.05
C GLY A 54 8.71 -0.30 7.54
N LYS A 55 8.53 -1.55 7.96
CA LYS A 55 7.30 -1.97 8.66
C LYS A 55 7.43 -1.61 10.14
N PRO A 56 6.43 -0.97 10.78
CA PRO A 56 6.46 -0.73 12.22
C PRO A 56 6.37 -2.07 12.98
N LEU A 57 7.04 -2.18 14.13
CA LEU A 57 6.93 -3.36 14.98
C LEU A 57 5.62 -3.33 15.77
N LEU A 58 5.02 -4.50 15.99
CA LEU A 58 3.78 -4.63 16.76
C LEU A 58 3.94 -4.11 18.20
N GLU A 59 5.11 -4.36 18.81
CA GLU A 59 5.44 -3.90 20.16
C GLU A 59 5.50 -2.37 20.23
N ASN A 60 6.15 -1.72 19.27
CA ASN A 60 6.22 -0.26 19.18
C ASN A 60 4.80 0.35 19.07
N LEU A 61 3.94 -0.27 18.24
CA LEU A 61 2.54 0.10 18.10
C LEU A 61 1.74 -0.11 19.39
N ALA A 62 1.98 -1.22 20.10
CA ALA A 62 1.35 -1.54 21.39
C ALA A 62 1.69 -0.49 22.44
N THR A 63 2.98 -0.20 22.62
CA THR A 63 3.48 0.80 23.56
C THR A 63 2.93 2.19 23.24
N ALA A 64 3.07 2.66 22.00
CA ALA A 64 2.60 3.99 21.60
C ALA A 64 1.08 4.15 21.67
N ALA A 65 0.31 3.11 21.36
CA ALA A 65 -1.15 3.14 21.46
C ALA A 65 -1.69 2.89 22.89
N GLY A 66 -0.84 2.44 23.81
CA GLY A 66 -1.21 2.11 25.19
C GLY A 66 -2.09 0.86 25.31
N HIS A 67 -1.85 -0.15 24.46
CA HIS A 67 -2.53 -1.46 24.49
C HIS A 67 -1.53 -2.59 24.69
N SER A 68 -1.99 -3.78 25.11
CA SER A 68 -1.14 -4.98 25.11
C SER A 68 -0.92 -5.48 23.67
N PRO A 69 0.23 -6.10 23.36
CA PRO A 69 0.49 -6.62 22.01
C PRO A 69 -0.56 -7.66 21.61
N GLU A 70 -1.02 -8.53 22.52
CA GLU A 70 -2.05 -9.54 22.23
C GLU A 70 -3.43 -8.92 21.94
N ALA A 71 -3.70 -7.70 22.42
CA ALA A 71 -4.92 -6.96 22.08
C ALA A 71 -4.86 -6.38 20.65
N LEU A 72 -3.66 -6.06 20.16
CA LEU A 72 -3.44 -5.68 18.76
C LEU A 72 -3.33 -6.89 17.83
N GLU A 73 -2.64 -7.98 18.22
CA GLU A 73 -2.73 -9.29 17.56
C GLU A 73 -4.22 -9.63 17.37
N ARG A 74 -4.93 -9.72 18.51
CA ARG A 74 -6.35 -9.36 18.74
C ARG A 74 -7.11 -8.76 17.55
N ALA A 75 -7.00 -7.46 17.38
CA ALA A 75 -7.84 -6.70 16.47
C ALA A 75 -7.37 -6.76 15.01
N LEU A 76 -6.07 -6.59 14.77
CA LEU A 76 -5.50 -6.30 13.47
C LEU A 76 -5.48 -7.52 12.53
N ALA A 77 -5.59 -7.29 11.23
CA ALA A 77 -5.61 -8.33 10.20
C ALA A 77 -4.20 -8.77 9.77
N ASP A 78 -3.25 -7.86 9.88
CA ASP A 78 -1.86 -7.92 9.43
C ASP A 78 -0.87 -8.01 10.60
N ALA A 79 -1.32 -8.30 11.82
CA ALA A 79 -0.48 -8.37 13.02
C ALA A 79 0.75 -9.30 12.87
N ASN A 80 0.60 -10.41 12.16
CA ASN A 80 1.70 -11.34 11.84
C ASN A 80 2.82 -10.65 11.03
N ALA A 81 2.46 -9.75 10.10
CA ALA A 81 3.41 -9.00 9.29
C ALA A 81 4.16 -7.90 10.08
N LEU A 82 3.74 -7.62 11.31
CA LEU A 82 4.39 -6.71 12.27
C LEU A 82 5.21 -7.46 13.34
N GLY A 83 5.40 -8.78 13.20
CA GLY A 83 6.08 -9.63 14.18
C GLY A 83 5.18 -10.26 15.25
N GLY A 84 3.85 -10.18 15.11
CA GLY A 84 2.91 -10.84 16.01
C GLY A 84 3.07 -12.36 16.03
N THR A 85 2.93 -12.96 17.21
CA THR A 85 2.97 -14.40 17.38
C THR A 85 1.67 -15.03 16.87
N ASN A 86 1.79 -16.02 15.99
CA ASN A 86 0.68 -16.64 15.28
C ASN A 86 -0.11 -17.62 16.19
N LYS A 87 -0.65 -17.12 17.31
CA LYS A 87 -1.35 -17.91 18.32
C LYS A 87 -2.75 -18.30 17.79
N PRO A 88 -3.09 -19.60 17.71
CA PRO A 88 -4.38 -20.04 17.20
C PRO A 88 -5.50 -19.52 18.10
N ARG A 89 -6.49 -18.86 17.49
CA ARG A 89 -7.59 -18.24 18.25
C ARG A 89 -8.63 -19.25 18.70
N ARG A 90 -9.41 -18.83 19.70
CA ARG A 90 -10.47 -19.61 20.32
C ARG A 90 -11.35 -20.30 19.27
N ARG A 91 -11.62 -21.58 19.51
CA ARG A 91 -12.34 -22.50 18.61
C ARG A 91 -13.62 -21.84 18.07
N LEU A 92 -13.67 -21.63 16.75
CA LEU A 92 -14.90 -21.19 16.09
C LEU A 92 -16.00 -22.26 16.21
N PRO A 93 -17.28 -21.86 16.16
CA PRO A 93 -18.40 -22.78 16.01
C PRO A 93 -18.23 -23.69 14.78
N ARG A 94 -18.62 -24.97 14.92
CA ARG A 94 -18.54 -25.98 13.84
C ARG A 94 -19.32 -25.65 12.55
N LYS A 95 -20.25 -24.68 12.58
CA LYS A 95 -21.15 -24.36 11.45
C LYS A 95 -20.88 -22.95 10.93
N ASN A 96 -20.33 -22.85 9.72
CA ASN A 96 -20.02 -21.58 9.05
C ASN A 96 -21.27 -21.01 8.32
N PRO A 97 -21.81 -19.84 8.74
CA PRO A 97 -22.99 -19.23 8.11
C PRO A 97 -22.73 -18.67 6.69
N PHE A 98 -21.47 -18.53 6.28
CA PHE A 98 -21.06 -18.03 4.95
C PHE A 98 -20.74 -19.14 3.95
N THR A 99 -20.97 -20.42 4.28
CA THR A 99 -20.78 -21.56 3.37
C THR A 99 -21.41 -21.37 1.99
N ARG A 100 -22.64 -20.80 1.93
CA ARG A 100 -23.35 -20.46 0.68
C ARG A 100 -23.09 -19.04 0.16
N ARG A 101 -22.21 -18.26 0.80
CA ARG A 101 -21.99 -16.81 0.57
C ARG A 101 -20.53 -16.38 0.76
N GLN A 102 -19.57 -17.17 0.26
CA GLN A 102 -18.13 -16.93 0.49
C GLN A 102 -17.68 -15.51 0.06
N GLY A 103 -18.15 -15.02 -1.09
CA GLY A 103 -17.85 -13.66 -1.55
C GLY A 103 -18.36 -12.53 -0.64
N LEU A 104 -19.37 -12.78 0.20
CA LEU A 104 -19.85 -11.80 1.19
C LEU A 104 -18.86 -11.67 2.35
N ALA A 105 -18.30 -12.78 2.85
CA ALA A 105 -17.28 -12.74 3.90
C ALA A 105 -16.02 -12.00 3.44
N HIS A 106 -15.59 -12.22 2.19
CA HIS A 106 -14.46 -11.46 1.61
C HIS A 106 -14.75 -9.96 1.54
N ARG A 107 -15.94 -9.54 1.09
CA ARG A 107 -16.32 -8.11 1.07
C ARG A 107 -16.35 -7.48 2.46
N ILE A 108 -16.88 -8.20 3.46
CA ILE A 108 -16.88 -7.75 4.87
C ILE A 108 -15.44 -7.57 5.39
N ALA A 109 -14.52 -8.48 5.04
CA ALA A 109 -13.11 -8.36 5.39
C ALA A 109 -12.45 -7.14 4.72
N GLN A 110 -12.66 -6.93 3.41
CA GLN A 110 -12.14 -5.77 2.67
C GLN A 110 -12.62 -4.43 3.25
N ASP A 111 -13.88 -4.34 3.65
CA ASP A 111 -14.43 -3.16 4.32
C ASP A 111 -13.86 -2.98 5.73
N ALA A 112 -13.64 -4.06 6.48
CA ALA A 112 -13.06 -3.98 7.82
C ALA A 112 -11.58 -3.56 7.81
N LEU A 113 -10.80 -3.91 6.78
CA LEU A 113 -9.40 -3.46 6.60
C LEU A 113 -9.27 -1.93 6.65
N LYS A 114 -10.32 -1.20 6.24
CA LYS A 114 -10.44 0.27 6.25
C LYS A 114 -10.78 0.86 7.64
N GLY A 115 -10.85 0.03 8.68
CA GLY A 115 -11.15 0.46 10.06
C GLY A 115 -12.64 0.66 10.35
N ILE A 116 -13.53 0.10 9.52
CA ILE A 116 -14.98 0.22 9.72
C ILE A 116 -15.42 -0.63 10.92
N GLN A 117 -16.18 -0.03 11.84
CA GLN A 117 -16.64 -0.71 13.06
C GLN A 117 -17.64 -1.84 12.75
N ILE A 118 -17.59 -2.92 13.55
CA ILE A 118 -18.49 -4.09 13.46
C ILE A 118 -19.97 -3.68 13.41
N ARG A 119 -20.40 -2.68 14.20
CA ARG A 119 -21.79 -2.18 14.22
C ARG A 119 -22.20 -1.54 12.89
N THR A 120 -21.28 -0.83 12.24
CA THR A 120 -21.50 -0.20 10.93
C THR A 120 -21.53 -1.25 9.82
N LEU A 121 -20.64 -2.25 9.87
CA LEU A 121 -20.67 -3.40 8.96
C LEU A 121 -21.98 -4.21 9.09
N ALA A 122 -22.40 -4.48 10.32
CA ALA A 122 -23.65 -5.18 10.62
C ALA A 122 -24.87 -4.46 10.02
N LYS A 123 -24.94 -3.12 10.15
CA LYS A 123 -25.96 -2.30 9.48
C LYS A 123 -25.83 -2.34 7.95
N ARG A 124 -24.62 -2.13 7.40
CA ARG A 124 -24.37 -2.05 5.95
C ARG A 124 -24.75 -3.34 5.21
N TYR A 125 -24.48 -4.49 5.81
CA TYR A 125 -24.73 -5.81 5.21
C TYR A 125 -26.01 -6.49 5.71
N ASN A 126 -26.79 -5.83 6.57
CA ASN A 126 -27.97 -6.39 7.26
C ASN A 126 -27.70 -7.76 7.93
N LEU A 127 -26.63 -7.81 8.73
CA LEU A 127 -26.16 -9.00 9.43
C LEU A 127 -26.15 -8.77 10.94
N ARG A 128 -26.16 -9.85 11.74
CA ARG A 128 -25.96 -9.73 13.19
C ARG A 128 -24.49 -9.41 13.45
N CYS A 129 -24.21 -8.69 14.55
CA CYS A 129 -22.82 -8.40 14.95
C CYS A 129 -21.96 -9.65 15.15
N TRP A 130 -22.59 -10.80 15.44
CA TRP A 130 -21.93 -12.09 15.57
C TRP A 130 -21.52 -12.67 14.20
N ASP A 131 -22.39 -12.58 13.19
CA ASP A 131 -22.07 -13.04 11.83
C ASP A 131 -20.90 -12.25 11.25
N VAL A 132 -20.86 -10.92 11.49
CA VAL A 132 -19.73 -10.07 11.10
C VAL A 132 -18.43 -10.48 11.81
N ARG A 133 -18.48 -10.81 13.12
CA ARG A 133 -17.30 -11.34 13.83
C ARG A 133 -16.82 -12.64 13.21
N PHE A 134 -17.72 -13.58 12.94
CA PHE A 134 -17.40 -14.84 12.28
C PHE A 134 -16.78 -14.61 10.88
N ALA A 135 -17.32 -13.68 10.09
CA ALA A 135 -16.80 -13.31 8.77
C ALA A 135 -15.37 -12.74 8.82
N LEU A 136 -15.00 -12.07 9.90
CA LEU A 136 -13.65 -11.49 10.09
C LEU A 136 -12.66 -12.48 10.69
N GLU A 137 -13.15 -13.49 11.42
CA GLU A 137 -12.33 -14.58 11.95
C GLU A 137 -12.09 -15.69 10.92
N THR A 138 -13.01 -15.91 9.96
CA THR A 138 -12.89 -16.99 8.96
C THR A 138 -11.66 -16.86 8.04
N PRO A 139 -11.40 -15.73 7.34
CA PRO A 139 -10.23 -15.60 6.47
C PRO A 139 -8.92 -15.79 7.23
N ARG A 140 -8.86 -15.31 8.48
CA ARG A 140 -7.68 -15.41 9.36
C ARG A 140 -7.32 -16.86 9.74
N LEU A 141 -8.22 -17.82 9.53
CA LEU A 141 -7.96 -19.25 9.72
C LEU A 141 -7.61 -19.97 8.42
N THR A 142 -7.99 -19.43 7.25
CA THR A 142 -7.75 -20.03 5.94
C THR A 142 -6.55 -19.44 5.21
N THR A 143 -6.08 -18.24 5.56
CA THR A 143 -4.92 -17.59 4.92
C THR A 143 -3.59 -18.18 5.44
N ALA A 144 -3.36 -19.46 5.13
CA ALA A 144 -2.03 -19.97 4.82
C ALA A 144 -1.64 -19.68 3.35
N GLU A 145 -2.60 -19.20 2.54
CA GLU A 145 -2.40 -18.90 1.14
C GLU A 145 -1.82 -17.49 0.94
N THR A 146 -0.52 -17.50 0.62
CA THR A 146 0.21 -16.44 -0.06
C THR A 146 -0.50 -16.09 -1.37
N GLY A 147 -1.52 -15.24 -1.32
CA GLY A 147 -2.05 -14.61 -2.53
C GLY A 147 -0.91 -13.91 -3.28
N PRO A 148 -0.83 -14.03 -4.61
CA PRO A 148 0.22 -13.34 -5.37
C PRO A 148 0.16 -11.86 -5.05
N LEU A 149 1.34 -11.27 -4.84
CA LEU A 149 1.50 -9.87 -4.46
C LEU A 149 1.01 -8.99 -5.62
N THR A 150 -0.30 -8.74 -5.69
CA THR A 150 -0.91 -7.83 -6.66
C THR A 150 -0.19 -6.50 -6.53
N ASP A 151 0.35 -5.97 -7.62
CA ASP A 151 1.21 -4.79 -7.57
C ASP A 151 0.50 -3.69 -6.78
N PRO A 152 1.08 -3.24 -5.65
CA PRO A 152 0.41 -2.33 -4.72
C PRO A 152 0.23 -0.92 -5.29
N VAL A 153 0.69 -0.69 -6.52
CA VAL A 153 0.51 0.51 -7.32
C VAL A 153 -0.25 0.10 -8.59
N THR A 154 -1.58 0.20 -8.55
CA THR A 154 -2.49 -0.18 -9.64
C THR A 154 -3.55 0.91 -9.87
N GLY A 155 -3.97 1.08 -11.12
CA GLY A 155 -5.02 2.03 -11.53
C GLY A 155 -4.77 3.46 -11.06
N GLU A 156 -5.78 4.06 -10.42
CA GLU A 156 -5.78 5.45 -9.93
C GLU A 156 -4.52 5.84 -9.11
N LEU A 157 -3.93 4.89 -8.37
CA LEU A 157 -2.72 5.11 -7.59
C LEU A 157 -1.46 5.19 -8.47
N ALA A 158 -1.42 4.45 -9.58
CA ALA A 158 -0.36 4.54 -10.57
C ALA A 158 -0.40 5.91 -11.26
N ASP A 159 -1.59 6.34 -11.72
CA ASP A 159 -1.82 7.64 -12.36
C ASP A 159 -1.46 8.80 -11.41
N LEU A 160 -1.87 8.69 -10.14
CA LEU A 160 -1.53 9.65 -9.10
C LEU A 160 -0.01 9.74 -8.88
N ILE A 161 0.68 8.60 -8.76
CA ILE A 161 2.15 8.57 -8.62
C ILE A 161 2.84 9.15 -9.86
N GLU A 162 2.37 8.84 -11.07
CA GLU A 162 2.92 9.39 -12.32
C GLU A 162 2.71 10.92 -12.43
N SER A 163 1.58 11.44 -11.96
CA SER A 163 1.36 12.89 -11.82
C SER A 163 2.33 13.54 -10.83
N MET A 164 2.65 12.87 -9.72
CA MET A 164 3.61 13.34 -8.73
C MET A 164 5.07 13.27 -9.22
N ILE A 165 5.42 12.23 -9.99
CA ILE A 165 6.71 12.11 -10.68
C ILE A 165 6.87 13.25 -11.70
N SER A 166 5.81 13.56 -12.44
CA SER A 166 5.79 14.67 -13.42
C SER A 166 5.99 16.04 -12.76
N ARG A 167 5.47 16.22 -11.54
CA ARG A 167 5.73 17.38 -10.66
C ARG A 167 7.14 17.38 -10.02
N LYS A 168 8.02 16.44 -10.40
CA LYS A 168 9.41 16.26 -9.91
C LYS A 168 9.52 15.98 -8.40
N LEU A 169 8.49 15.40 -7.78
CA LEU A 169 8.55 15.02 -6.37
C LEU A 169 9.51 13.82 -6.14
N ASN A 170 10.27 13.87 -5.05
CA ASN A 170 11.14 12.78 -4.63
C ASN A 170 10.31 11.64 -4.00
N GLY A 171 10.77 10.39 -4.07
CA GLY A 171 10.02 9.22 -3.57
C GLY A 171 9.59 9.34 -2.09
N ARG A 172 10.36 10.02 -1.25
CA ARG A 172 9.97 10.34 0.14
C ARG A 172 8.79 11.31 0.20
N GLN A 173 8.80 12.35 -0.63
CA GLN A 173 7.70 13.33 -0.72
C GLN A 173 6.43 12.66 -1.26
N ILE A 174 6.56 11.82 -2.30
CA ILE A 174 5.45 11.02 -2.84
C ILE A 174 4.84 10.13 -1.74
N TRP A 175 5.67 9.42 -0.97
CA TRP A 175 5.18 8.61 0.15
C TRP A 175 4.48 9.43 1.24
N THR A 176 5.04 10.58 1.63
CA THR A 176 4.42 11.50 2.60
C THR A 176 3.08 12.03 2.09
N GLU A 177 3.01 12.49 0.84
CA GLU A 177 1.78 13.02 0.23
C GLU A 177 0.68 11.95 0.15
N LEU A 178 1.04 10.73 -0.27
CA LEU A 178 0.10 9.60 -0.34
C LEU A 178 -0.47 9.21 1.03
N MET A 179 0.35 9.25 2.09
CA MET A 179 -0.07 8.90 3.45
C MET A 179 -0.87 10.00 4.15
N ASP A 180 -0.48 11.26 3.97
CA ASP A 180 -1.08 12.39 4.68
C ASP A 180 -2.33 12.93 3.97
N HIS A 181 -2.36 12.93 2.63
CA HIS A 181 -3.43 13.53 1.83
C HIS A 181 -4.35 12.53 1.10
N HIS A 182 -3.82 11.43 0.56
CA HIS A 182 -4.58 10.58 -0.36
C HIS A 182 -5.09 9.25 0.22
N ASP A 183 -4.99 9.03 1.53
CA ASP A 183 -5.51 7.84 2.24
C ASP A 183 -4.99 6.47 1.68
N TYR A 184 -3.94 6.45 0.85
CA TYR A 184 -3.32 5.24 0.31
C TYR A 184 -2.34 4.59 1.29
N LEU A 185 -2.12 3.27 1.13
CA LEU A 185 -1.35 2.42 2.04
C LEU A 185 -0.27 1.64 1.29
N VAL A 186 0.75 2.38 0.86
CA VAL A 186 1.85 1.88 0.04
C VAL A 186 3.14 1.89 0.86
N THR A 187 3.90 0.79 0.84
CA THR A 187 5.23 0.80 1.46
C THR A 187 6.19 1.68 0.66
N TYR A 188 7.17 2.29 1.32
CA TYR A 188 8.17 3.10 0.63
C TYR A 188 8.96 2.29 -0.40
N ASP A 189 9.25 1.02 -0.11
CA ASP A 189 9.94 0.12 -1.04
C ASP A 189 9.09 -0.19 -2.28
N SER A 190 7.78 -0.35 -2.14
CA SER A 190 6.86 -0.48 -3.28
C SER A 190 6.86 0.76 -4.17
N ILE A 191 6.83 1.97 -3.59
CA ILE A 191 6.95 3.22 -4.36
C ILE A 191 8.32 3.32 -5.04
N ARG A 192 9.40 2.99 -4.32
CA ARG A 192 10.77 3.03 -4.86
C ARG A 192 10.99 2.03 -6.00
N HIS A 193 10.39 0.84 -5.90
CA HIS A 193 10.36 -0.17 -6.95
C HIS A 193 9.60 0.36 -8.17
N TYR A 194 8.39 0.88 -7.97
CA TYR A 194 7.57 1.44 -9.04
C TYR A 194 8.26 2.61 -9.76
N ILE A 195 8.82 3.59 -9.03
CA ILE A 195 9.56 4.72 -9.64
C ILE A 195 10.75 4.23 -10.48
N ARG A 196 11.48 3.20 -10.03
CA ARG A 196 12.57 2.60 -10.81
C ARG A 196 12.04 1.96 -12.09
N TYR A 197 10.99 1.14 -11.98
CA TYR A 197 10.34 0.48 -13.10
C TYR A 197 9.84 1.47 -14.15
N THR A 198 9.09 2.51 -13.75
CA THR A 198 8.56 3.54 -14.65
C THR A 198 9.69 4.31 -15.35
N ARG A 199 10.76 4.68 -14.63
CA ARG A 199 11.94 5.35 -15.24
C ARG A 199 12.63 4.48 -16.27
N SER A 200 12.86 3.20 -15.97
CA SER A 200 13.45 2.25 -16.91
C SER A 200 12.58 2.07 -18.17
N ARG A 201 11.25 2.05 -18.02
CA ARG A 201 10.29 2.00 -19.14
C ARG A 201 10.39 3.24 -20.02
N THR A 202 10.47 4.44 -19.44
CA THR A 202 10.64 5.69 -20.20
C THR A 202 11.98 5.74 -20.95
N THR A 203 13.07 5.23 -20.37
CA THR A 203 14.36 5.15 -21.07
C THR A 203 14.36 4.14 -22.21
N SER A 204 13.70 2.98 -22.06
CA SER A 204 13.56 2.00 -23.15
C SER A 204 12.75 2.59 -24.30
N ALA A 205 11.54 3.09 -24.03
CA ALA A 205 10.68 3.69 -25.06
C ALA A 205 11.36 4.85 -25.81
N ARG A 206 12.23 5.61 -25.14
CA ARG A 206 13.02 6.67 -25.78
C ARG A 206 14.16 6.12 -26.65
N ALA A 207 14.82 5.03 -26.24
CA ALA A 207 15.80 4.34 -27.08
C ALA A 207 15.14 3.73 -28.34
N ASP A 208 14.02 3.04 -28.17
CA ASP A 208 13.25 2.45 -29.27
C ASP A 208 12.76 3.52 -30.27
N SER A 209 12.34 4.69 -29.77
CA SER A 209 11.96 5.84 -30.62
C SER A 209 13.13 6.47 -31.39
N LEU A 210 14.37 6.32 -30.92
CA LEU A 210 15.56 6.80 -31.63
C LEU A 210 16.06 5.79 -32.67
N ILE A 211 15.85 4.49 -32.43
CA ILE A 211 16.17 3.42 -33.39
C ILE A 211 15.13 3.38 -34.54
N SER A 212 13.90 3.83 -34.29
CA SER A 212 12.78 3.79 -35.25
C SER A 212 12.74 4.95 -36.27
N ASN A 213 13.77 5.80 -36.32
CA ASN A 213 13.92 6.84 -37.36
C ASN A 213 14.92 6.37 -38.44
N PRO A 214 14.49 5.65 -39.50
CA PRO A 214 15.32 5.48 -40.68
C PRO A 214 15.44 6.84 -41.37
N ALA A 215 16.66 7.39 -41.40
CA ALA A 215 16.96 8.54 -42.25
C ALA A 215 16.67 8.16 -43.70
N GLY A 216 15.72 8.83 -44.34
CA GLY A 216 15.39 8.62 -45.74
C GLY A 216 16.44 9.29 -46.65
N PRO A 217 17.14 8.56 -47.53
CA PRO A 217 17.97 9.14 -48.57
C PRO A 217 17.19 9.17 -49.88
N SER A 218 16.72 10.35 -50.29
CA SER A 218 16.34 10.65 -51.67
C SER A 218 16.77 12.09 -52.00
N ALA A 219 17.20 12.44 -53.21
CA ALA A 219 17.13 11.70 -54.47
C ALA A 219 18.51 11.56 -55.15
N GLY A 220 18.62 10.59 -56.07
CA GLY A 220 19.87 10.28 -56.76
C GLY A 220 20.10 11.06 -58.07
N CYS A 221 21.38 11.07 -58.46
CA CYS A 221 21.85 11.13 -59.85
C CYS A 221 21.03 10.14 -60.74
N THR A 222 20.83 10.27 -62.06
CA THR A 222 21.56 10.99 -63.12
C THR A 222 20.67 11.00 -64.39
N ARG A 223 20.75 12.01 -65.28
CA ARG A 223 21.09 11.74 -66.71
C ARG A 223 21.41 13.00 -67.52
N LEU A 224 22.49 12.91 -68.28
CA LEU A 224 22.83 13.81 -69.38
C LEU A 224 21.97 13.50 -70.61
N THR A 225 21.49 14.53 -71.30
CA THR A 225 21.20 14.49 -72.74
C THR A 225 21.81 15.72 -73.39
N SER A 226 22.72 15.49 -74.33
CA SER A 226 23.37 16.50 -75.17
C SER A 226 22.52 16.76 -76.41
N LEU A 227 22.40 18.03 -76.85
CA LEU A 227 22.76 18.47 -78.22
C LEU A 227 22.35 19.92 -78.52
N SER A 228 23.30 20.67 -79.11
CA SER A 228 23.13 21.84 -80.01
C SER A 228 22.43 23.10 -79.48
N GLY A 229 22.92 24.33 -79.71
CA GLY A 229 24.10 24.79 -80.43
C GLY A 229 24.05 26.32 -80.68
N ALA A 230 25.07 26.85 -81.37
CA ALA A 230 25.18 28.21 -81.94
C ALA A 230 25.46 29.43 -81.00
N TYR A 231 26.75 29.84 -81.01
CA TYR A 231 27.20 31.25 -81.18
C TYR A 231 26.76 31.79 -82.57
N PRO A 232 27.00 33.05 -83.01
CA PRO A 232 27.80 34.13 -82.41
C PRO A 232 27.02 35.47 -82.27
N GLU A 233 27.61 36.56 -81.79
CA GLU A 233 28.96 36.73 -81.19
C GLU A 233 28.88 36.78 -79.66
#